data_AF-A0A7S0ZLW6-F1
#
_entry.id   AF-A0A7S0ZLW6-F1
#
_cell.length_a   1.000
_cell.length_b   1.000
_cell.length_c   1.000
_cell.angle_alpha   90.00
_cell.angle_beta   90.00
_cell.angle_gamma   90.00
#
_symmetry.space_group_name_H-M   'P 1'
#
loop_
_entity.id
_entity.type
_entity.pdbx_description
1 polymer ?
#
loop_
_entity_poly.entity_id
_entity_poly.type
_entity_poly.pdbx_seq_one_letter_code
_entity_poly.pdbx_strand_id
1 'polypeptide(L)'
;LSRRRLAFDVFAVVILICDLTWTPYALAFGVPHTRFLIWCDVGVACFWLIDIVASFMTSYYEDGELHEDFSSIAKHYLRGWFPLDSSIVLCDLATTIVGEVIQDGSVSGSLNVLRIAK
;
A
#
# COMPACT_ATOMS: atom_id res chain seq x y z
N LEU A 1 26.58 -4.89 -4.96
CA LEU A 1 25.12 -4.91 -5.22
C LEU A 1 24.80 -5.86 -6.38
N SER A 2 23.98 -6.89 -6.16
CA SER A 2 23.63 -7.84 -7.22
C SER A 2 22.58 -7.24 -8.17
N ARG A 3 22.67 -7.53 -9.48
CA ARG A 3 21.75 -7.00 -10.51
C ARG A 3 20.27 -7.33 -10.24
N ARG A 4 20.01 -8.44 -9.52
CA ARG A 4 18.67 -8.87 -9.14
C ARG A 4 18.00 -7.94 -8.13
N ARG A 5 18.79 -7.38 -7.20
CA ARG A 5 18.28 -6.45 -6.19
C ARG A 5 17.97 -5.11 -6.81
N LEU A 6 18.86 -4.62 -7.66
CA LEU A 6 18.61 -3.40 -8.46
C LEU A 6 17.34 -3.54 -9.33
N ALA A 7 17.13 -4.69 -9.96
CA ALA A 7 15.91 -4.91 -10.76
C ALA A 7 14.64 -4.91 -9.89
N PHE A 8 14.70 -5.46 -8.68
CA PHE A 8 13.60 -5.42 -7.73
C PHE A 8 13.33 -3.99 -7.25
N ASP A 9 14.37 -3.24 -6.87
CA ASP A 9 14.24 -1.85 -6.42
C ASP A 9 13.67 -0.95 -7.52
N VAL A 10 14.13 -1.11 -8.78
CA VAL A 10 13.59 -0.36 -9.92
C VAL A 10 12.14 -0.73 -10.18
N PHE A 11 11.80 -2.01 -10.08
CA PHE A 11 10.42 -2.47 -10.25
C PHE A 11 9.50 -1.91 -9.16
N ALA A 12 9.95 -1.89 -7.91
CA ALA A 12 9.25 -1.28 -6.78
C ALA A 12 9.04 0.23 -7.00
N VAL A 13 10.06 0.95 -7.47
CA VAL A 13 9.94 2.39 -7.80
C VAL A 13 8.93 2.66 -8.92
N VAL A 14 8.87 1.80 -9.95
CA VAL A 14 7.86 1.94 -11.01
C VAL A 14 6.44 1.75 -10.46
N ILE A 15 6.25 0.72 -9.62
CA ILE A 15 4.97 0.51 -8.93
C ILE A 15 4.63 1.71 -8.03
N LEU A 16 5.62 2.27 -7.33
CA LEU A 16 5.47 3.46 -6.50
C LEU A 16 4.88 4.64 -7.27
N ILE A 17 5.43 4.92 -8.45
CA ILE A 17 4.98 6.04 -9.27
C ILE A 17 3.55 5.78 -9.79
N CYS A 18 3.26 4.55 -10.19
CA CYS A 18 1.90 4.18 -10.62
C CYS A 18 0.89 4.36 -9.48
N ASP A 19 1.23 3.91 -8.27
CA ASP A 19 0.38 4.02 -7.09
C ASP A 19 0.14 5.49 -6.69
N LEU A 20 1.22 6.26 -6.60
CA LEU A 20 1.17 7.69 -6.24
C LEU A 20 0.36 8.53 -7.24
N THR A 21 0.25 8.10 -8.50
CA THR A 21 -0.56 8.78 -9.52
C THR A 21 -2.00 8.25 -9.56
N TRP A 22 -2.20 6.96 -9.31
CA TRP A 22 -3.50 6.31 -9.32
C TRP A 22 -4.37 6.72 -8.13
N THR A 23 -3.84 6.69 -6.91
CA THR A 23 -4.59 7.01 -5.68
C THR A 23 -5.25 8.41 -5.72
N PRO A 24 -4.55 9.52 -6.01
CA PRO A 24 -5.19 10.83 -6.10
C PRO A 24 -6.16 10.95 -7.29
N TYR A 25 -5.89 10.25 -8.41
CA TYR A 25 -6.81 10.20 -9.54
C TYR A 25 -8.13 9.51 -9.16
N ALA A 26 -8.05 8.34 -8.52
CA ALA A 26 -9.21 7.58 -8.06
C ALA A 26 -10.05 8.41 -7.07
N LEU A 27 -9.39 9.08 -6.12
CA LEU A 27 -10.04 9.97 -5.15
C LEU A 27 -10.67 11.21 -5.80
N ALA A 28 -9.97 11.89 -6.70
CA ALA A 28 -10.43 13.14 -7.31
C ALA A 28 -11.62 12.95 -8.26
N PHE A 29 -11.63 11.85 -9.01
CA PHE A 29 -12.70 11.54 -9.96
C PHE A 29 -13.79 10.64 -9.38
N GLY A 30 -13.67 10.24 -8.12
CA GLY A 30 -14.64 9.38 -7.44
C GLY A 30 -14.90 8.10 -8.23
N VAL A 31 -13.84 7.49 -8.75
CA VAL A 31 -13.97 6.29 -9.61
C VAL A 31 -14.70 5.22 -8.80
N PRO A 32 -15.83 4.68 -9.31
CA PRO A 32 -16.59 3.72 -8.55
C PRO A 32 -15.73 2.49 -8.28
N HIS A 33 -15.52 2.18 -7.00
CA HIS A 33 -14.86 0.96 -6.57
C HIS A 33 -15.68 -0.22 -7.08
N THR A 34 -15.21 -0.81 -8.18
CA THR A 34 -15.74 -2.09 -8.64
C THR A 34 -15.03 -3.17 -7.85
N ARG A 35 -15.69 -4.33 -7.65
CA ARG A 35 -15.07 -5.50 -7.00
C ARG A 35 -13.66 -5.78 -7.51
N PHE A 36 -13.42 -5.62 -8.81
CA PHE A 36 -12.09 -5.81 -9.40
C PHE A 36 -11.05 -4.81 -8.88
N LEU A 37 -11.39 -3.51 -8.86
CA LEU A 37 -10.48 -2.47 -8.38
C LEU A 37 -10.12 -2.65 -6.90
N ILE A 38 -11.08 -3.07 -6.08
CA ILE A 38 -10.85 -3.35 -4.65
C ILE A 38 -9.84 -4.48 -4.47
N TRP A 39 -9.97 -5.57 -5.24
CA TRP A 39 -8.97 -6.65 -5.21
C TRP A 39 -7.60 -6.19 -5.71
N CYS A 40 -7.55 -5.26 -6.66
CA CYS A 40 -6.30 -4.64 -7.10
C CYS A 40 -5.67 -3.80 -6.00
N ASP A 41 -6.43 -2.91 -5.36
CA ASP A 41 -5.94 -2.03 -4.28
C ASP A 41 -5.43 -2.87 -3.09
N VAL A 42 -6.17 -3.91 -2.68
CA VAL A 42 -5.71 -4.86 -1.65
C VAL A 42 -4.43 -5.57 -2.07
N GLY A 43 -4.31 -5.97 -3.34
CA GLY A 43 -3.11 -6.59 -3.88
C GLY A 43 -1.90 -5.66 -3.85
N VAL A 44 -2.10 -4.38 -4.19
CA VAL A 44 -1.06 -3.34 -4.11
C VAL A 44 -0.66 -3.07 -2.66
N ALA A 45 -1.62 -2.98 -1.73
CA ALA A 45 -1.34 -2.87 -0.30
C ALA A 45 -0.53 -4.07 0.23
N CYS A 46 -0.86 -5.29 -0.19
CA CYS A 46 -0.07 -6.48 0.14
C CYS A 46 1.35 -6.43 -0.43
N PHE A 47 1.52 -5.92 -1.66
CA PHE A 47 2.84 -5.72 -2.24
C PHE A 47 3.67 -4.74 -1.41
N TRP A 48 3.09 -3.61 -1.00
CA TRP A 48 3.76 -2.63 -0.13
C TRP A 48 4.18 -3.22 1.22
N LEU A 49 3.34 -4.06 1.84
CA LEU A 49 3.71 -4.75 3.07
C LEU A 49 4.91 -5.69 2.87
N ILE A 50 4.94 -6.41 1.74
CA ILE A 50 6.07 -7.29 1.40
C ILE A 50 7.33 -6.47 1.13
N ASP A 51 7.22 -5.34 0.44
CA ASP A 51 8.33 -4.44 0.15
C ASP A 51 8.93 -3.83 1.43
N ILE A 52 8.09 -3.42 2.38
CA ILE A 52 8.51 -2.99 3.72
C ILE A 52 9.25 -4.12 4.44
N VAL A 53 8.70 -5.35 4.44
CA VAL A 53 9.37 -6.52 5.05
C VAL A 53 10.70 -6.83 4.35
N ALA A 54 10.75 -6.76 3.02
CA ALA A 54 11.97 -6.94 2.25
C ALA A 54 13.02 -5.85 2.57
N SER A 55 12.57 -4.63 2.85
CA SER A 55 13.41 -3.51 3.28
C SER A 55 14.03 -3.78 4.66
N PHE A 56 13.31 -4.42 5.58
CA PHE A 56 13.88 -4.92 6.84
C PHE A 56 14.93 -6.03 6.66
N MET A 57 14.84 -6.81 5.57
CA MET A 57 15.81 -7.86 5.22
C MET A 57 16.97 -7.32 4.35
N THR A 58 17.01 -6.01 4.09
CA THR A 58 18.07 -5.38 3.29
C THR A 58 19.20 -4.91 4.20
N SER A 59 20.35 -5.58 4.11
CA SER A 59 21.58 -5.20 4.82
C SER A 59 22.01 -3.79 4.43
N TYR A 60 22.23 -2.94 5.42
CA TYR A 60 22.72 -1.58 5.23
C TYR A 60 24.25 -1.54 5.37
N TYR A 61 24.90 -0.68 4.57
CA TYR A 61 26.32 -0.35 4.74
C TYR A 61 26.41 0.91 5.58
N GLU A 62 26.95 0.80 6.79
CA GLU A 62 27.24 1.93 7.67
C GLU A 62 28.76 2.02 7.86
N ASP A 63 29.35 3.20 7.61
CA ASP A 63 30.79 3.48 7.79
C ASP A 63 31.79 2.49 7.17
N GLY A 64 31.41 1.83 6.07
CA GLY A 64 32.28 0.88 5.35
C GLY A 64 32.29 -0.54 5.92
N GLU A 65 31.56 -0.79 7.00
CA GLU A 65 31.32 -2.14 7.54
C GLU A 65 29.94 -2.65 7.13
N LEU A 66 29.88 -3.92 6.70
CA LEU A 66 28.64 -4.58 6.35
C LEU A 66 28.00 -5.10 7.65
N HIS A 67 26.99 -4.39 8.15
CA HIS A 67 26.20 -4.85 9.29
C HIS A 67 25.08 -5.78 8.79
N GLU A 68 25.27 -7.09 8.96
CA GLU A 68 24.26 -8.12 8.65
C GLU A 68 23.30 -8.39 9.83
N ASP A 69 23.49 -7.71 10.96
CA ASP A 69 22.68 -7.87 12.16
C ASP A 69 21.26 -7.32 11.93
N PHE A 70 20.32 -8.24 11.70
CA PHE A 70 18.87 -7.96 11.60
C PHE A 70 18.34 -7.03 12.69
N SER A 71 18.84 -7.15 13.92
CA SER A 71 18.38 -6.34 15.05
C SER A 71 18.85 -4.87 14.97
N SER A 72 20.04 -4.63 14.40
CA SER A 72 20.55 -3.27 14.19
C SER A 72 19.83 -2.59 13.02
N ILE A 73 19.66 -3.32 11.91
CA ILE A 73 18.92 -2.88 10.71
C ILE A 73 17.48 -2.51 11.09
N ALA A 74 16.79 -3.39 11.85
CA ALA A 74 15.43 -3.13 12.27
C ALA A 74 15.31 -1.87 13.14
N LYS A 75 16.22 -1.64 14.09
CA LYS A 75 16.18 -0.44 14.94
C LYS A 75 16.40 0.85 14.15
N HIS A 76 17.32 0.83 13.19
CA HIS A 76 17.58 2.00 12.35
C HIS A 76 16.39 2.28 11.42
N TYR A 77 15.86 1.24 10.76
CA TYR A 77 14.71 1.36 9.86
C TYR A 77 13.43 1.80 10.59
N LEU A 78 13.18 1.24 11.78
CA LEU A 78 12.05 1.62 12.65
C LEU A 78 12.09 3.09 13.07
N ARG A 79 13.28 3.70 13.17
CA ARG A 79 13.44 5.08 13.62
C ARG A 79 13.45 6.10 12.47
N GLY A 80 13.77 5.65 11.25
CA GLY A 80 13.83 6.49 10.06
C GLY A 80 12.59 6.36 9.17
N TRP A 81 12.56 5.32 8.34
CA TRP A 81 11.66 5.19 7.20
C TRP A 81 10.36 4.45 7.50
N PHE A 82 10.38 3.52 8.46
CA PHE A 82 9.18 2.76 8.85
C PHE A 82 7.94 3.60 9.21
N PRO A 83 8.03 4.68 10.04
CA PRO A 83 6.84 5.45 10.37
C PRO A 83 6.26 6.15 9.15
N LEU A 84 7.10 6.54 8.17
CA LEU A 84 6.66 7.13 6.91
C LEU A 84 5.96 6.09 6.05
N ASP A 85 6.61 4.95 5.78
CA ASP A 85 6.05 3.88 4.95
C ASP A 85 4.74 3.33 5.54
N SER A 86 4.74 3.07 6.84
CA SER A 86 3.54 2.59 7.55
C SER A 86 2.40 3.60 7.51
N SER A 87 2.69 4.91 7.60
CA SER A 87 1.66 5.94 7.50
C SER A 87 1.01 5.98 6.13
N ILE A 88 1.78 5.77 5.06
CA ILE A 88 1.28 5.75 3.69
C ILE A 88 0.34 4.55 3.50
N VAL A 89 0.79 3.34 3.86
CA VAL A 89 0.00 2.12 3.73
C VAL A 89 -1.28 2.18 4.59
N LEU A 90 -1.19 2.73 5.81
CA LEU A 90 -2.36 2.90 6.67
C LEU A 90 -3.37 3.91 6.11
N CYS A 91 -2.89 5.02 5.55
CA CYS A 91 -3.76 6.00 4.90
C CYS A 91 -4.47 5.38 3.68
N ASP A 92 -3.75 4.64 2.85
CA ASP A 92 -4.30 3.97 1.68
C ASP A 92 -5.39 2.96 2.06
N LEU A 93 -5.10 2.07 3.02
CA LEU A 93 -6.08 1.12 3.56
C LEU A 93 -7.30 1.83 4.17
N ALA A 94 -7.09 2.94 4.89
CA ALA A 94 -8.18 3.71 5.46
C ALA A 94 -9.09 4.29 4.36
N THR A 95 -8.52 4.79 3.26
CA THR A 95 -9.31 5.28 2.13
C THR A 95 -10.10 4.17 1.45
N THR A 96 -9.52 2.98 1.28
CA THR A 96 -10.23 1.81 0.73
C THR A 96 -11.40 1.41 1.64
N ILE A 97 -11.17 1.27 2.96
CA ILE A 97 -12.22 0.88 3.91
C ILE A 97 -13.36 1.91 3.94
N VAL A 98 -13.04 3.20 3.94
CA VAL A 98 -14.05 4.27 3.92
C VAL A 98 -14.86 4.22 2.62
N GLY A 99 -14.20 3.97 1.48
CA GLY A 99 -14.86 3.79 0.18
C GLY A 99 -15.87 2.63 0.20
N GLU A 100 -15.48 1.48 0.73
CA GLU A 100 -16.33 0.29 0.85
C GLU A 100 -17.55 0.53 1.76
N VAL A 101 -17.33 1.11 2.94
CA VAL A 101 -18.41 1.38 3.89
C VAL A 101 -19.47 2.32 3.29
N ILE A 102 -19.06 3.31 2.50
CA ILE A 102 -19.96 4.23 1.81
C ILE A 102 -20.76 3.50 0.72
N GLN A 103 -20.12 2.61 -0.05
CA GLN A 103 -20.79 1.85 -1.10
C GLN A 103 -21.82 0.85 -0.53
N ASP A 104 -21.46 0.08 0.50
CA ASP A 104 -22.36 -0.90 1.12
C ASP A 104 -23.62 -0.24 1.71
N GLY A 105 -23.47 0.94 2.31
CA GLY A 105 -24.60 1.75 2.80
C GLY A 105 -25.55 2.19 1.68
N SER A 106 -25.01 2.59 0.52
CA SER A 106 -25.79 3.02 -0.65
C SER A 106 -26.53 1.86 -1.32
N VAL A 107 -25.88 0.69 -1.43
CA VAL A 107 -26.49 -0.53 -1.98
C VAL A 107 -27.61 -1.04 -1.08
N SER A 108 -27.39 -1.14 0.25
CA SER A 108 -28.43 -1.50 1.21
C SER A 108 -29.61 -0.53 1.19
N GLY A 109 -29.33 0.78 1.09
CA GLY A 109 -30.36 1.82 0.94
C GLY A 109 -31.24 1.56 -0.29
N SER A 110 -30.62 1.33 -1.45
CA SER A 110 -31.29 1.06 -2.73
C SER A 110 -32.16 -0.20 -2.69
N LEU A 111 -31.69 -1.27 -2.05
CA LEU A 111 -32.44 -2.52 -1.89
C LEU A 111 -33.66 -2.34 -0.97
N ASN A 112 -33.58 -1.49 0.05
CA ASN A 112 -34.71 -1.19 0.93
C ASN A 112 -35.82 -0.41 0.21
N VAL A 113 -35.48 0.55 -0.66
CA VAL A 113 -36.50 1.30 -1.44
C VAL A 113 -37.26 0.37 -2.40
N LEU A 114 -36.54 -0.56 -3.05
CA LEU A 114 -37.14 -1.55 -3.95
C LEU A 114 -38.05 -2.55 -3.21
N ARG A 115 -37.77 -2.85 -1.93
CA ARG A 115 -38.63 -3.69 -1.08
C ARG A 115 -39.92 -2.98 -0.68
N ILE A 116 -39.91 -1.65 -0.54
CA ILE A 116 -41.09 -0.85 -0.14
C ILE A 116 -42.02 -0.57 -1.34
N ALA A 117 -41.48 -0.55 -2.56
CA ALA A 117 -42.24 -0.27 -3.78
C ALA A 117 -43.02 -1.47 -4.36
N LYS A 118 -42.96 -2.64 -3.71
CA LYS A 118 -43.60 -3.88 -4.15
C LYS A 118 -44.73 -4.28 -3.20
#